data_AF-A0A4Y2B6E1-F1
#
_entry.id   AF-A0A4Y2B6E1-F1
#
_cell.length_a   1.000
_cell.length_b   1.000
_cell.length_c   1.000
_cell.angle_alpha   90.00
_cell.angle_beta   90.00
_cell.angle_gamma   90.00
#
_symmetry.space_group_name_H-M   'P 1'
#
loop_
_entity.id
_entity.type
_entity.pdbx_description
1 polymer ?
#
loop_
_entity_poly.entity_id
_entity_poly.type
_entity_poly.pdbx_seq_one_letter_code
_entity_poly.pdbx_strand_id
1 'polypeptide(L)'
;MALVTFGRTRKILETNTNNALDLISQELNILKLDISIDKCQALVFRSISSRSLSKHNTTVFNSNPSFKLNGRSVKITKTLKYLGLIFDNKLSWNPHIFGLYRKAYNLCSNFNGLIASNWSVSPSLLKFWYLTVVEKALLYGAVVWGGALTKSQIAKLNSIQRIFLLKLSRAYKTTPTNSLSILLGIFPLHLVTKSLFIRFNIWKLRSDKFRELIDPISLDFYRDINSISSNRKIIICEVFTDYDYEVYTDLSRIGDNVGFSVCFFERNSLLPVFCYKMNSFNSVFQAELAAINFAAGWALERNVKIKVFSDSKSSIEAIRSPKVKSNFVLSVKDNLYNAKDLVSLVWVKAHAGNPGNELADHFAKIASSCGADMTCSLFL
;
A
#
# COMPACT_ATOMS: atom_id res chain seq x y z
N MET A 1 9.74 -4.97 18.46
CA MET A 1 10.04 -6.34 17.96
C MET A 1 8.88 -7.24 18.34
N ALA A 2 8.54 -8.24 17.53
CA ALA A 2 7.51 -9.24 17.84
C ALA A 2 8.04 -10.62 17.47
N LEU A 3 7.92 -11.59 18.39
CA LEU A 3 8.25 -12.99 18.17
C LEU A 3 6.96 -13.75 17.88
N VAL A 4 6.93 -14.49 16.77
CA VAL A 4 5.80 -15.35 16.40
C VAL A 4 6.30 -16.78 16.33
N THR A 5 5.76 -17.63 17.20
CA THR A 5 6.08 -19.06 17.29
C THR A 5 4.81 -19.87 17.12
N PHE A 6 4.99 -21.13 16.71
CA PHE A 6 3.89 -22.06 16.50
C PHE A 6 4.23 -23.44 17.08
N GLY A 7 3.19 -24.16 17.47
CA GLY A 7 3.31 -25.52 17.97
C GLY A 7 1.98 -26.25 17.81
N ARG A 8 2.03 -27.52 17.41
CA ARG A 8 0.84 -28.35 17.21
C ARG A 8 0.11 -28.64 18.52
N THR A 9 0.87 -28.75 19.61
CA THR A 9 0.35 -28.91 20.97
C THR A 9 0.84 -27.79 21.85
N ARG A 10 0.17 -27.59 22.99
CA ARG A 10 0.59 -26.61 24.00
C ARG A 10 2.04 -26.82 24.44
N LYS A 11 2.45 -28.07 24.67
CA LYS A 11 3.81 -28.41 25.14
C LYS A 11 4.87 -28.08 24.08
N ILE A 12 4.61 -28.41 22.82
CA ILE A 12 5.51 -28.06 21.70
C ILE A 12 5.61 -26.54 21.54
N LEU A 13 4.49 -25.83 21.63
CA LEU A 13 4.49 -24.35 21.59
C LEU A 13 5.36 -23.77 22.71
N GLU A 14 5.26 -24.32 23.92
CA GLU A 14 6.04 -23.91 25.07
C GLU A 14 7.54 -24.14 24.85
N THR A 15 7.95 -25.35 24.45
CA THR A 15 9.35 -25.66 24.14
C THR A 15 9.90 -24.78 23.02
N ASN A 16 9.20 -24.67 21.89
CA ASN A 16 9.66 -23.88 20.74
C ASN A 16 9.82 -22.39 21.10
N THR A 17 8.89 -21.86 21.90
CA THR A 17 8.93 -20.45 22.29
C THR A 17 10.06 -20.17 23.27
N ASN A 18 10.25 -21.03 24.27
CA ASN A 18 11.34 -20.86 25.23
C ASN A 18 12.71 -20.98 24.54
N ASN A 19 12.90 -21.97 23.67
CA ASN A 19 14.15 -22.09 22.90
C ASN A 19 14.41 -20.84 22.05
N ALA A 20 13.40 -20.28 21.41
CA ALA A 20 13.53 -19.05 20.62
C ALA A 20 13.84 -17.82 21.50
N LEU A 21 13.24 -17.72 22.68
CA LEU A 21 13.52 -16.65 23.65
C LEU A 21 14.95 -16.74 24.19
N ASP A 22 15.45 -17.95 24.44
CA ASP A 22 16.82 -18.19 24.91
C ASP A 22 17.85 -17.78 23.86
N LEU A 23 17.63 -18.17 22.59
CA LEU A 23 18.48 -17.75 21.47
C LEU A 23 18.49 -16.22 21.31
N ILE A 24 17.32 -15.58 21.37
CA ILE A 24 17.22 -14.12 21.30
C ILE A 24 17.96 -13.47 22.46
N SER A 25 17.86 -14.03 23.67
CA SER A 25 18.57 -13.47 24.81
C SER A 25 20.09 -13.62 24.68
N GLN A 26 20.58 -14.72 24.12
CA GLN A 26 22.02 -14.92 23.86
C GLN A 26 22.55 -13.90 22.85
N GLU A 27 21.86 -13.73 21.72
CA GLU A 27 22.24 -12.76 20.69
C GLU A 27 22.20 -11.31 21.19
N LEU A 28 21.19 -10.96 21.98
CA LEU A 28 21.09 -9.61 22.55
C LEU A 28 22.17 -9.36 23.60
N ASN A 29 22.57 -10.37 24.38
CA ASN A 29 23.69 -10.26 25.30
C ASN A 29 25.02 -9.99 24.55
N ILE A 30 25.25 -10.64 23.41
CA ILE A 30 26.41 -10.38 22.54
C ILE A 30 26.40 -8.91 22.08
N LEU A 31 25.21 -8.40 21.73
CA LEU A 31 25.01 -7.00 21.32
C LEU A 31 24.95 -6.01 22.49
N LYS A 32 25.11 -6.46 23.74
CA LYS A 32 24.98 -5.66 24.98
C LYS A 32 23.63 -4.94 25.09
N LEU A 33 22.55 -5.59 24.66
CA LEU A 33 21.18 -5.09 24.71
C LEU A 33 20.37 -5.87 25.74
N ASP A 34 19.73 -5.15 26.67
CA ASP A 34 18.88 -5.75 27.69
C ASP A 34 17.38 -5.70 27.31
N ILE A 35 16.67 -6.80 27.54
CA ILE A 35 15.20 -6.85 27.41
C ILE A 35 14.56 -6.59 28.78
N SER A 36 13.65 -5.61 28.83
CA SER A 36 12.77 -5.42 29.98
C SER A 36 11.65 -6.45 29.99
N ILE A 37 11.82 -7.51 30.78
CA ILE A 37 10.86 -8.62 30.91
C ILE A 37 9.48 -8.14 31.38
N ASP A 38 9.43 -7.14 32.26
CA ASP A 38 8.17 -6.59 32.78
C ASP A 38 7.32 -5.88 31.71
N LYS A 39 7.97 -5.43 30.63
CA LYS A 39 7.31 -4.84 29.47
C LYS A 39 6.95 -5.90 28.41
N CYS A 40 7.44 -7.13 28.53
CA CYS A 40 7.11 -8.23 27.63
C CYS A 40 5.70 -8.74 27.90
N GLN A 41 4.94 -8.90 26.82
CA GLN A 41 3.59 -9.45 26.85
C GLN A 41 3.47 -10.53 25.79
N ALA A 42 2.78 -11.61 26.13
CA ALA A 42 2.51 -12.71 25.22
C ALA A 42 1.00 -12.86 24.98
N LEU A 43 0.63 -13.02 23.71
CA LEU A 43 -0.73 -13.37 23.31
C LEU A 43 -0.73 -14.79 22.75
N VAL A 44 -1.59 -15.65 23.30
CA VAL A 44 -1.67 -17.05 22.91
C VAL A 44 -3.07 -17.35 22.39
N PHE A 45 -3.15 -17.95 21.20
CA PHE A 45 -4.41 -18.35 20.57
C PHE A 45 -4.21 -19.59 19.70
N ARG A 46 -5.31 -20.31 19.45
CA ARG A 46 -5.34 -21.46 18.54
C ARG A 46 -5.70 -21.03 17.12
N SER A 47 -5.01 -21.59 16.13
CA SER A 47 -5.37 -21.43 14.72
C SER A 47 -6.75 -22.01 14.44
N ILE A 48 -7.42 -21.56 13.37
CA ILE A 48 -8.72 -22.11 12.94
C ILE A 48 -8.62 -23.62 12.69
N SER A 49 -7.55 -24.08 12.05
CA SER A 49 -7.27 -25.51 11.79
C SER A 49 -7.07 -26.34 13.05
N SER A 50 -6.59 -25.74 14.15
CA SER A 50 -6.37 -26.44 15.43
C SER A 50 -7.56 -26.37 16.38
N ARG A 51 -8.65 -25.68 16.01
CA ARG A 51 -9.89 -25.63 16.81
C ARG A 51 -10.55 -27.01 16.88
N SER A 52 -10.57 -27.75 15.77
CA SER A 52 -11.09 -29.12 15.69
C SER A 52 -10.42 -30.09 16.68
N LEU A 53 -9.20 -29.78 17.12
CA LEU A 53 -8.44 -30.56 18.09
C LEU A 53 -8.79 -30.22 19.56
N SER A 54 -9.62 -29.20 19.79
CA SER A 54 -10.15 -28.88 21.11
C SER A 54 -11.50 -29.57 21.28
N LYS A 55 -11.73 -30.23 22.43
CA LYS A 55 -13.02 -30.84 22.80
C LYS A 55 -14.25 -29.94 22.58
N HIS A 56 -14.07 -28.62 22.70
CA HIS A 56 -15.14 -27.62 22.53
C HIS A 56 -14.91 -26.63 21.36
N ASN A 57 -14.05 -26.96 20.38
CA ASN A 57 -13.70 -26.05 19.28
C ASN A 57 -13.26 -24.63 19.70
N THR A 58 -12.61 -24.52 20.86
CA THR A 58 -12.25 -23.24 21.46
C THR A 58 -10.97 -22.68 20.84
N THR A 59 -10.89 -21.34 20.79
CA THR A 59 -9.69 -20.60 20.38
C THR A 59 -8.67 -20.45 21.51
N VAL A 60 -9.09 -20.66 22.76
CA VAL A 60 -8.32 -20.39 23.96
C VAL A 60 -7.82 -21.70 24.55
N PHE A 61 -6.67 -21.68 25.21
CA PHE A 61 -6.16 -22.84 25.93
C PHE A 61 -6.83 -22.93 27.30
N ASN A 62 -7.22 -24.14 27.73
CA ASN A 62 -7.76 -24.37 29.08
C ASN A 62 -6.72 -24.01 30.16
N SER A 63 -5.45 -24.25 29.86
CA SER A 63 -4.32 -23.87 30.69
C SER A 63 -3.32 -23.11 29.82
N ASN A 64 -2.81 -21.98 30.30
CA ASN A 64 -1.87 -21.14 29.55
C ASN A 64 -0.43 -21.72 29.57
N PRO A 65 0.29 -21.74 28.42
CA PRO A 65 1.70 -22.16 28.38
C PRO A 65 2.58 -21.30 29.30
N SER A 66 3.71 -21.83 29.76
CA SER A 66 4.68 -21.05 30.55
C SER A 66 5.85 -20.60 29.69
N PHE A 67 5.91 -19.30 29.40
CA PHE A 67 7.04 -18.72 28.67
C PHE A 67 8.01 -18.08 29.63
N LYS A 68 9.29 -18.40 29.50
CA LYS A 68 10.36 -17.88 30.36
C LYS A 68 11.40 -17.17 29.52
N LEU A 69 11.88 -16.03 30.00
CA LEU A 69 13.04 -15.32 29.47
C LEU A 69 13.95 -15.00 30.66
N ASN A 70 15.20 -15.46 30.61
CA ASN A 70 16.17 -15.35 31.72
C ASN A 70 15.59 -15.86 33.06
N GLY A 71 14.90 -17.00 33.01
CA GLY A 71 14.26 -17.64 34.18
C GLY A 71 12.98 -16.97 34.69
N ARG A 72 12.63 -15.77 34.22
CA ARG A 72 11.39 -15.06 34.64
C ARG A 72 10.25 -15.32 33.67
N SER A 73 9.02 -15.45 34.18
CA SER A 73 7.85 -15.73 33.35
C SER A 73 7.34 -14.48 32.62
N VAL A 74 7.08 -14.59 31.33
CA VAL A 74 6.45 -13.52 30.54
C VAL A 74 4.95 -13.48 30.80
N LYS A 75 4.39 -12.28 30.96
CA LYS A 75 2.96 -12.08 31.23
C LYS A 75 2.12 -12.46 30.00
N ILE A 76 1.28 -13.49 30.15
CA ILE A 76 0.27 -13.84 29.13
C ILE A 76 -0.99 -13.01 29.35
N THR A 77 -1.38 -12.26 28.33
CA THR A 77 -2.57 -11.40 28.37
C THR A 77 -3.64 -11.91 27.40
N LYS A 78 -4.91 -11.61 27.71
CA LYS A 78 -6.03 -11.92 26.80
C LYS A 78 -6.09 -10.97 25.61
N THR A 79 -5.53 -9.77 25.77
CA THR A 79 -5.44 -8.74 24.75
C THR A 79 -4.01 -8.19 24.67
N LEU A 80 -3.57 -7.83 23.47
CA LEU A 80 -2.23 -7.31 23.21
C LEU A 80 -2.32 -6.15 22.23
N LYS A 81 -1.66 -5.03 22.54
CA LYS A 81 -1.54 -3.90 21.61
C LYS A 81 -0.23 -4.00 20.84
N TYR A 82 -0.29 -4.04 19.52
CA TYR A 82 0.88 -4.05 18.65
C TYR A 82 0.67 -3.12 17.46
N LEU A 83 1.62 -2.20 17.23
CA LEU A 83 1.55 -1.17 16.19
C LEU A 83 0.21 -0.41 16.16
N GLY A 84 -0.41 -0.16 17.32
CA GLY A 84 -1.69 0.55 17.41
C GLY A 84 -2.94 -0.31 17.19
N LEU A 85 -2.79 -1.57 16.79
CA LEU A 85 -3.87 -2.56 16.73
C LEU A 85 -4.00 -3.31 18.04
N ILE A 86 -5.23 -3.73 18.40
CA ILE A 86 -5.50 -4.48 19.62
C ILE A 86 -5.97 -5.89 19.23
N PHE A 87 -5.13 -6.87 19.50
CA PHE A 87 -5.40 -8.27 19.25
C PHE A 87 -6.03 -8.88 20.49
N ASP A 88 -7.00 -9.77 20.31
CA ASP A 88 -7.54 -10.61 21.36
C ASP A 88 -7.20 -12.08 21.09
N ASN A 89 -7.23 -12.91 22.12
CA ASN A 89 -6.92 -14.34 22.02
C ASN A 89 -7.92 -15.15 21.17
N LYS A 90 -8.98 -14.52 20.65
CA LYS A 90 -9.90 -15.11 19.68
C LYS A 90 -9.71 -14.58 18.26
N LEU A 91 -8.83 -13.59 18.07
CA LEU A 91 -8.70 -12.80 16.84
C LEU A 91 -10.06 -12.29 16.32
N SER A 92 -10.93 -11.92 17.24
CA SER A 92 -12.25 -11.39 16.93
C SER A 92 -12.20 -9.90 16.58
N TRP A 93 -11.15 -9.19 16.98
CA TRP A 93 -11.00 -7.74 16.82
C TRP A 93 -12.01 -6.90 17.59
N ASN A 94 -12.81 -7.52 18.47
CA ASN A 94 -13.78 -6.79 19.30
C ASN A 94 -13.10 -5.70 20.14
N PRO A 95 -12.04 -5.98 20.92
CA PRO A 95 -11.41 -4.93 21.73
C PRO A 95 -10.86 -3.78 20.88
N HIS A 96 -10.40 -4.06 19.65
CA HIS A 96 -9.95 -3.03 18.72
C HIS A 96 -11.10 -2.14 18.25
N ILE A 97 -12.15 -2.74 17.67
CA ILE A 97 -13.30 -2.01 17.08
C ILE A 97 -14.05 -1.22 18.16
N PHE A 98 -14.24 -1.81 19.35
CA PHE A 98 -14.87 -1.08 20.46
C PHE A 98 -13.97 0.04 20.99
N GLY A 99 -12.64 -0.15 20.97
CA GLY A 99 -11.66 0.89 21.28
C GLY A 99 -11.64 2.06 20.29
N LEU A 100 -12.04 1.84 19.02
CA LEU A 100 -12.15 2.91 18.02
C LEU A 100 -13.16 3.99 18.44
N TYR A 101 -14.17 3.67 19.25
CA TYR A 101 -15.11 4.66 19.76
C TYR A 101 -14.42 5.75 20.59
N ARG A 102 -13.48 5.38 21.47
CA ARG A 102 -12.71 6.35 22.26
C ARG A 102 -11.83 7.21 21.35
N LYS A 103 -11.21 6.62 20.32
CA LYS A 103 -10.42 7.35 19.33
C LYS A 103 -11.29 8.33 18.54
N ALA A 104 -12.46 7.89 18.10
CA ALA A 104 -13.45 8.73 17.42
C ALA A 104 -13.91 9.89 18.30
N TYR A 105 -14.17 9.65 19.57
CA TYR A 105 -14.57 10.69 20.51
C TYR A 105 -13.49 11.77 20.63
N ASN A 106 -12.21 11.40 20.78
CA ASN A 106 -11.11 12.35 20.83
C ASN A 106 -10.93 13.14 19.50
N LEU A 107 -11.16 12.49 18.35
CA LEU A 107 -11.15 13.20 17.07
C LEU A 107 -12.34 14.15 16.96
N CYS A 108 -13.48 13.76 17.51
CA CYS A 108 -14.71 14.54 17.51
C CYS A 108 -14.61 15.75 18.45
N SER A 109 -13.93 15.66 19.59
CA SER A 109 -13.71 16.82 20.46
C SER A 109 -12.91 17.90 19.75
N ASN A 110 -11.88 17.52 18.98
CA ASN A 110 -11.13 18.47 18.15
C ASN A 110 -12.02 19.06 17.06
N PHE A 111 -12.90 18.25 16.48
CA PHE A 111 -13.87 18.67 15.47
C PHE A 111 -14.90 19.67 15.99
N ASN A 112 -15.26 19.60 17.28
CA ASN A 112 -16.22 20.55 17.89
C ASN A 112 -15.70 21.99 17.91
N GLY A 113 -14.38 22.20 17.98
CA GLY A 113 -13.81 23.55 17.92
C GLY A 113 -14.00 24.26 16.59
N LEU A 114 -14.27 23.50 15.50
CA LEU A 114 -14.42 24.02 14.14
C LEU A 114 -15.88 24.24 13.73
N ILE A 115 -16.83 23.78 14.56
CA ILE A 115 -18.27 23.83 14.28
C ILE A 115 -18.93 24.58 15.41
N ALA A 116 -19.15 25.89 15.22
CA ALA A 116 -19.97 26.69 16.11
C ALA A 116 -21.43 26.73 15.60
N SER A 117 -22.37 27.06 16.48
CA SER A 117 -23.78 27.23 16.11
C SER A 117 -24.01 28.36 15.09
N ASN A 118 -23.14 29.39 15.13
CA ASN A 118 -23.33 30.66 14.43
C ASN A 118 -22.38 30.84 13.23
N TRP A 119 -21.37 29.99 13.10
CA TRP A 119 -20.47 29.95 11.95
C TRP A 119 -19.90 28.53 11.82
N SER A 120 -19.77 28.06 10.58
CA SER A 120 -19.14 26.78 10.31
C SER A 120 -18.18 26.92 9.15
N VAL A 121 -17.09 26.18 9.23
CA VAL A 121 -16.24 25.89 8.07
C VAL A 121 -17.11 25.31 6.95
N SER A 122 -16.76 25.57 5.68
CA SER A 122 -17.54 25.11 4.54
C SER A 122 -17.84 23.60 4.61
N PRO A 123 -19.06 23.14 4.26
CA PRO A 123 -19.40 21.71 4.31
C PRO A 123 -18.46 20.83 3.48
N SER A 124 -17.94 21.35 2.36
CA SER A 124 -16.94 20.70 1.52
C SER A 124 -15.63 20.46 2.24
N LEU A 125 -15.11 21.46 2.97
CA LEU A 125 -13.87 21.35 3.74
C LEU A 125 -14.04 20.43 4.96
N LEU A 126 -15.18 20.48 5.64
CA LEU A 126 -15.48 19.55 6.73
C LEU A 126 -15.56 18.09 6.23
N LYS A 127 -16.21 17.86 5.08
CA LYS A 127 -16.24 16.56 4.42
C LYS A 127 -14.84 16.10 4.03
N PHE A 128 -14.03 16.98 3.45
CA PHE A 128 -12.64 16.71 3.10
C PHE A 128 -11.82 16.30 4.33
N TRP A 129 -11.94 17.02 5.43
CA TRP A 129 -11.24 16.71 6.68
C TRP A 129 -11.68 15.36 7.27
N TYR A 130 -12.99 15.06 7.23
CA TYR A 130 -13.48 13.74 7.63
C TYR A 130 -12.84 12.61 6.81
N LEU A 131 -12.84 12.74 5.48
CA LEU A 131 -12.31 11.71 4.56
C LEU A 131 -10.79 11.52 4.68
N THR A 132 -10.05 12.60 4.94
CA THR A 132 -8.58 12.59 4.99
C THR A 132 -8.01 12.27 6.36
N VAL A 133 -8.66 12.73 7.45
CA VAL A 133 -8.15 12.58 8.81
C VAL A 133 -8.94 11.52 9.58
N VAL A 134 -10.24 11.72 9.76
CA VAL A 134 -11.07 10.88 10.64
C VAL A 134 -11.16 9.46 10.10
N GLU A 135 -11.59 9.33 8.84
CA GLU A 135 -11.75 8.03 8.20
C GLU A 135 -10.42 7.26 8.19
N LYS A 136 -9.31 7.91 7.78
CA LYS A 136 -8.00 7.24 7.73
C LYS A 136 -7.48 6.86 9.12
N ALA A 137 -7.74 7.68 10.14
CA ALA A 137 -7.38 7.35 11.51
C ALA A 137 -8.18 6.17 12.07
N LEU A 138 -9.47 6.04 11.71
CA LEU A 138 -10.32 4.93 12.14
C LEU A 138 -10.04 3.64 11.37
N LEU A 139 -9.72 3.75 10.08
CA LEU A 139 -9.41 2.62 9.19
C LEU A 139 -7.95 2.18 9.26
N TYR A 140 -7.18 2.70 10.20
CA TYR A 140 -5.81 2.27 10.41
C TYR A 140 -5.75 0.75 10.67
N GLY A 141 -4.97 0.05 9.86
CA GLY A 141 -4.84 -1.40 9.89
C GLY A 141 -6.11 -2.18 9.51
N ALA A 142 -7.10 -1.54 8.87
CA ALA A 142 -8.30 -2.20 8.34
C ALA A 142 -7.98 -3.38 7.40
N VAL A 143 -6.81 -3.35 6.76
CA VAL A 143 -6.31 -4.47 5.94
C VAL A 143 -6.10 -5.76 6.74
N VAL A 144 -5.98 -5.68 8.07
CA VAL A 144 -5.79 -6.83 8.97
C VAL A 144 -7.11 -7.25 9.62
N TRP A 145 -7.85 -6.29 10.19
CA TRP A 145 -9.08 -6.58 10.97
C TRP A 145 -10.37 -6.54 10.15
N GLY A 146 -10.31 -6.04 8.90
CA GLY A 146 -11.48 -5.76 8.06
C GLY A 146 -12.04 -6.93 7.25
N GLY A 147 -11.53 -8.14 7.43
CA GLY A 147 -11.88 -9.29 6.58
C GLY A 147 -13.30 -9.82 6.79
N ALA A 148 -13.63 -10.23 8.01
CA ALA A 148 -14.92 -10.82 8.34
C ALA A 148 -15.54 -10.10 9.56
N LEU A 149 -16.23 -8.98 9.28
CA LEU A 149 -16.91 -8.20 10.31
C LEU A 149 -18.25 -8.85 10.70
N THR A 150 -18.53 -8.92 12.01
CA THR A 150 -19.82 -9.40 12.52
C THR A 150 -20.90 -8.30 12.46
N LYS A 151 -22.18 -8.69 12.55
CA LYS A 151 -23.30 -7.72 12.63
C LYS A 151 -23.12 -6.70 13.77
N SER A 152 -22.65 -7.15 14.93
CA SER A 152 -22.41 -6.26 16.08
C SER A 152 -21.26 -5.28 15.83
N GLN A 153 -20.19 -5.72 15.17
CA GLN A 153 -19.07 -4.86 14.79
C GLN A 153 -19.49 -3.81 13.75
N ILE A 154 -20.28 -4.21 12.75
CA ILE A 154 -20.84 -3.30 11.74
C ILE A 154 -21.72 -2.24 12.43
N ALA A 155 -22.61 -2.65 13.33
CA ALA A 155 -23.44 -1.72 14.09
C ALA A 155 -22.59 -0.74 14.91
N LYS A 156 -21.49 -1.22 15.52
CA LYS A 156 -20.57 -0.36 16.27
C LYS A 156 -19.85 0.65 15.36
N LEU A 157 -19.34 0.22 14.21
CA LEU A 157 -18.72 1.11 13.23
C LEU A 157 -19.70 2.17 12.72
N ASN A 158 -20.94 1.79 12.44
CA ASN A 158 -22.00 2.73 12.05
C ASN A 158 -22.30 3.72 13.17
N SER A 159 -22.32 3.29 14.44
CA SER A 159 -22.51 4.19 15.58
C SER A 159 -21.36 5.19 15.74
N ILE A 160 -20.12 4.78 15.46
CA ILE A 160 -18.94 5.63 15.47
C ILE A 160 -19.02 6.67 14.36
N GLN A 161 -19.32 6.24 13.13
CA GLN A 161 -19.42 7.12 11.97
C GLN A 161 -20.55 8.13 12.13
N ARG A 162 -21.69 7.71 12.71
CA ARG A 162 -22.87 8.55 12.92
C ARG A 162 -22.57 9.84 13.68
N ILE A 163 -21.62 9.80 14.63
CA ILE A 163 -21.19 10.98 15.40
C ILE A 163 -20.72 12.10 14.46
N PHE A 164 -19.96 11.75 13.42
CA PHE A 164 -19.45 12.70 12.43
C PHE A 164 -20.51 13.07 11.41
N LEU A 165 -21.31 12.11 10.93
CA LEU A 165 -22.35 12.36 9.94
C LEU A 165 -23.39 13.38 10.41
N LEU A 166 -23.86 13.26 11.67
CA LEU A 166 -24.80 14.22 12.24
C LEU A 166 -24.20 15.63 12.35
N LYS A 167 -22.90 15.74 12.62
CA LYS A 167 -22.20 17.02 12.70
C LYS A 167 -22.00 17.66 11.33
N LEU A 168 -21.66 16.85 10.33
CA LEU A 168 -21.48 17.28 8.95
C LEU A 168 -22.81 17.74 8.33
N SER A 169 -23.90 17.01 8.56
CA SER A 169 -25.20 17.32 7.97
C SER A 169 -26.03 18.33 8.77
N ARG A 170 -25.74 18.52 10.07
CA ARG A 170 -26.59 19.24 11.03
C ARG A 170 -28.03 18.71 11.10
N ALA A 171 -28.27 17.47 10.66
CA ALA A 171 -29.58 16.86 10.68
C ALA A 171 -30.04 16.52 12.11
N TYR A 172 -31.34 16.28 12.27
CA TYR A 172 -31.91 15.85 13.53
C TYR A 172 -31.28 14.54 14.02
N LYS A 173 -31.15 14.39 15.34
CA LYS A 173 -30.62 13.17 15.96
C LYS A 173 -31.43 11.91 15.62
N THR A 174 -32.68 12.07 15.17
CA THR A 174 -33.59 11.00 14.73
C THR A 174 -33.35 10.57 13.28
N THR A 175 -32.60 11.31 12.47
CA THR A 175 -32.38 10.99 11.05
C THR A 175 -31.62 9.66 10.88
N PRO A 176 -32.10 8.71 10.06
CA PRO A 176 -31.43 7.42 9.87
C PRO A 176 -29.99 7.56 9.35
N THR A 177 -29.06 6.75 9.88
CA THR A 177 -27.62 6.83 9.51
C THR A 177 -27.39 6.61 8.02
N ASN A 178 -28.11 5.66 7.40
CA ASN A 178 -27.96 5.38 5.98
C ASN A 178 -28.36 6.60 5.12
N SER A 179 -29.41 7.31 5.50
CA SER A 179 -29.84 8.54 4.82
C SER A 179 -28.77 9.63 4.92
N LEU A 180 -28.11 9.77 6.08
CA LEU A 180 -27.01 10.73 6.26
C LEU A 180 -25.81 10.40 5.35
N SER A 181 -25.45 9.12 5.26
CA SER A 181 -24.37 8.66 4.39
C SER A 181 -24.63 8.99 2.92
N ILE A 182 -25.87 8.75 2.46
CA ILE A 182 -26.29 9.04 1.08
C ILE A 182 -26.27 10.55 0.83
N LEU A 183 -26.91 11.34 1.69
CA LEU A 183 -26.99 12.80 1.56
C LEU A 183 -25.60 13.44 1.50
N LEU A 184 -24.67 12.97 2.33
CA LEU A 184 -23.32 13.51 2.38
C LEU A 184 -22.40 12.90 1.32
N GLY A 185 -22.82 11.86 0.59
CA GLY A 185 -21.96 11.09 -0.31
C GLY A 185 -20.73 10.53 0.41
N ILE A 186 -20.93 9.93 1.59
CA ILE A 186 -19.89 9.31 2.42
C ILE A 186 -20.21 7.83 2.58
N PHE A 187 -19.29 6.96 2.19
CA PHE A 187 -19.48 5.52 2.30
C PHE A 187 -19.52 5.05 3.76
N PRO A 188 -20.39 4.09 4.11
CA PRO A 188 -20.37 3.43 5.42
C PRO A 188 -18.99 2.83 5.75
N LEU A 189 -18.49 3.06 6.97
CA LEU A 189 -17.13 2.65 7.38
C LEU A 189 -16.86 1.16 7.18
N HIS A 190 -17.86 0.31 7.42
CA HIS A 190 -17.71 -1.14 7.24
C HIS A 190 -17.49 -1.54 5.77
N LEU A 191 -18.06 -0.80 4.81
CA LEU A 191 -17.83 -1.04 3.38
C LEU A 191 -16.42 -0.59 2.96
N VAL A 192 -16.00 0.60 3.42
CA VAL A 192 -14.63 1.08 3.15
C VAL A 192 -13.60 0.15 3.76
N THR A 193 -13.86 -0.35 4.98
CA THR A 193 -13.04 -1.37 5.66
C THR A 193 -12.90 -2.64 4.80
N LYS A 194 -14.02 -3.19 4.32
CA LYS A 194 -14.04 -4.39 3.48
C LYS A 194 -13.31 -4.16 2.15
N SER A 195 -13.51 -3.00 1.53
CA SER A 195 -12.80 -2.60 0.31
C SER A 195 -11.28 -2.57 0.52
N LEU A 196 -10.81 -1.94 1.61
CA LEU A 196 -9.38 -1.90 1.94
C LEU A 196 -8.80 -3.30 2.18
N PHE A 197 -9.53 -4.17 2.88
CA PHE A 197 -9.14 -5.56 3.09
C PHE A 197 -9.02 -6.33 1.77
N ILE A 198 -10.04 -6.25 0.90
CA ILE A 198 -10.03 -6.92 -0.41
C ILE A 198 -8.88 -6.38 -1.26
N ARG A 199 -8.71 -5.06 -1.32
CA ARG A 199 -7.63 -4.41 -2.05
C ARG A 199 -6.26 -4.92 -1.56
N PHE A 200 -6.05 -5.02 -0.26
CA PHE A 200 -4.81 -5.58 0.26
C PHE A 200 -4.60 -7.04 -0.15
N ASN A 201 -5.65 -7.87 -0.12
CA ASN A 201 -5.57 -9.27 -0.52
C ASN A 201 -5.25 -9.42 -2.01
N ILE A 202 -5.83 -8.59 -2.88
CA ILE A 202 -5.56 -8.58 -4.32
C ILE A 202 -4.14 -8.07 -4.57
N TRP A 203 -3.85 -6.84 -4.17
CA TRP A 203 -2.64 -6.15 -4.60
C TRP A 203 -1.38 -6.58 -3.84
N LYS A 204 -1.51 -6.93 -2.56
CA LYS A 204 -0.36 -7.30 -1.71
C LYS A 204 -0.20 -8.80 -1.53
N LEU A 205 -1.29 -9.53 -1.25
CA LEU A 205 -1.24 -10.97 -1.02
C LEU A 205 -1.43 -11.80 -2.28
N ARG A 206 -1.86 -11.19 -3.40
CA ARG A 206 -2.15 -11.89 -4.68
C ARG A 206 -3.07 -13.10 -4.48
N SER A 207 -4.07 -12.94 -3.62
CA SER A 207 -4.99 -14.03 -3.27
C SER A 207 -5.95 -14.33 -4.42
N ASP A 208 -5.95 -15.58 -4.90
CA ASP A 208 -6.87 -16.05 -5.95
C ASP A 208 -8.35 -15.98 -5.57
N LYS A 209 -8.66 -15.85 -4.27
CA LYS A 209 -10.04 -15.73 -3.74
C LYS A 209 -10.87 -14.60 -4.35
N PHE A 210 -10.24 -13.59 -4.96
CA PHE A 210 -10.91 -12.41 -5.50
C PHE A 210 -10.71 -12.27 -7.01
N ARG A 211 -10.36 -13.36 -7.71
CA ARG A 211 -10.08 -13.35 -9.15
C ARG A 211 -11.26 -12.89 -10.00
N GLU A 212 -12.49 -13.16 -9.56
CA GLU A 212 -13.72 -12.67 -10.21
C GLU A 212 -13.84 -11.14 -10.22
N LEU A 213 -13.26 -10.46 -9.22
CA LEU A 213 -13.26 -8.99 -9.17
C LEU A 213 -12.17 -8.43 -10.07
N ILE A 214 -10.94 -8.93 -9.91
CA ILE A 214 -9.76 -8.53 -10.68
C ILE A 214 -8.82 -9.73 -10.72
N ASP A 215 -8.37 -10.15 -11.91
CA ASP A 215 -7.33 -11.17 -12.03
C ASP A 215 -5.99 -10.59 -11.57
N PRO A 216 -5.37 -11.08 -10.48
CA PRO A 216 -4.07 -10.56 -10.04
C PRO A 216 -2.96 -10.75 -11.09
N ILE A 217 -3.11 -11.73 -11.98
CA ILE A 217 -2.15 -12.04 -13.05
C ILE A 217 -2.19 -10.97 -14.14
N SER A 218 -3.35 -10.39 -14.45
CA SER A 218 -3.47 -9.31 -15.43
C SER A 218 -2.90 -7.97 -14.95
N LEU A 219 -2.57 -7.86 -13.66
CA LEU A 219 -2.03 -6.65 -13.07
C LEU A 219 -0.50 -6.58 -13.13
N ASP A 220 0.18 -7.65 -12.66
CA ASP A 220 1.64 -7.86 -12.58
C ASP A 220 1.91 -9.11 -11.71
N PHE A 221 2.99 -9.86 -11.91
CA PHE A 221 3.32 -11.03 -11.07
C PHE A 221 4.68 -10.92 -10.38
N TYR A 222 4.87 -11.69 -9.31
CA TYR A 222 6.12 -11.73 -8.56
C TYR A 222 7.14 -12.60 -9.30
N ARG A 223 8.31 -12.04 -9.63
CA ARG A 223 9.49 -12.84 -10.01
C ARG A 223 10.41 -12.98 -8.80
N ASP A 224 10.91 -14.20 -8.58
CA ASP A 224 11.94 -14.40 -7.57
C ASP A 224 13.22 -13.70 -8.00
N ILE A 225 13.74 -12.86 -7.12
CA ILE A 225 14.94 -12.04 -7.34
C ILE A 225 16.20 -12.89 -7.16
N ASN A 226 16.10 -14.03 -6.45
CA ASN A 226 17.26 -14.84 -6.10
C ASN A 226 18.00 -15.39 -7.33
N SER A 227 17.30 -15.64 -8.44
CA SER A 227 17.89 -16.16 -9.69
C SER A 227 18.50 -15.09 -10.61
N ILE A 228 18.30 -13.80 -10.33
CA ILE A 228 18.80 -12.71 -11.18
C ILE A 228 20.25 -12.37 -10.78
N SER A 229 21.13 -12.14 -11.76
CA SER A 229 22.52 -11.73 -11.52
C SER A 229 22.62 -10.31 -10.95
N SER A 230 23.60 -10.05 -10.08
CA SER A 230 23.72 -8.76 -9.35
C SER A 230 23.85 -7.54 -10.26
N ASN A 231 24.53 -7.67 -11.40
CA ASN A 231 24.68 -6.65 -12.43
C ASN A 231 23.36 -6.30 -13.17
N ARG A 232 22.39 -7.21 -13.22
CA ARG A 232 21.03 -6.93 -13.73
C ARG A 232 20.10 -6.37 -12.65
N LYS A 233 20.42 -6.62 -11.37
CA LYS A 233 19.67 -6.09 -10.22
C LYS A 233 19.93 -4.60 -9.97
N ILE A 234 21.12 -4.12 -10.27
CA ILE A 234 21.50 -2.72 -10.04
C ILE A 234 21.84 -2.13 -11.40
N ILE A 235 20.94 -1.30 -11.92
CA ILE A 235 21.16 -0.58 -13.16
C ILE A 235 21.64 0.81 -12.77
N ILE A 236 22.87 1.11 -13.17
CA ILE A 236 23.43 2.46 -13.11
C ILE A 236 23.38 2.97 -14.54
N CYS A 237 22.38 3.79 -14.86
CA CYS A 237 22.40 4.58 -16.09
C CYS A 237 23.37 5.74 -15.83
N GLU A 238 24.60 5.62 -16.33
CA GLU A 238 25.59 6.68 -16.23
C GLU A 238 25.12 7.91 -17.03
N VAL A 239 25.40 9.11 -16.51
CA VAL A 239 25.06 10.34 -17.21
C VAL A 239 26.20 10.65 -18.18
N PHE A 240 26.01 10.34 -19.45
CA PHE A 240 26.92 10.77 -20.50
C PHE A 240 26.54 12.16 -21.03
N THR A 241 27.55 12.91 -21.47
CA THR A 241 27.40 14.25 -22.06
C THR A 241 27.17 14.22 -23.57
N ASP A 242 27.51 13.11 -24.22
CA ASP A 242 27.40 12.88 -25.66
C ASP A 242 26.14 12.04 -25.96
N TYR A 243 25.12 12.66 -26.54
CA TYR A 243 23.84 12.02 -26.87
C TYR A 243 23.27 12.58 -28.17
N ASP A 244 22.56 11.74 -28.92
CA ASP A 244 21.94 12.08 -30.20
C ASP A 244 20.58 12.77 -30.00
N TYR A 245 19.81 12.32 -28.99
CA TYR A 245 18.46 12.82 -28.72
C TYR A 245 18.23 13.16 -27.23
N GLU A 246 17.48 14.24 -27.01
CA GLU A 246 16.86 14.52 -25.71
C GLU A 246 15.45 13.96 -25.69
N VAL A 247 15.09 13.27 -24.61
CA VAL A 247 13.80 12.59 -24.51
C VAL A 247 13.09 13.02 -23.25
N TYR A 248 11.88 13.52 -23.38
CA TYR A 248 11.02 13.87 -22.26
C TYR A 248 9.86 12.89 -22.19
N THR A 249 9.64 12.33 -21.00
CA THR A 249 8.57 11.37 -20.73
C THR A 249 7.64 11.92 -19.68
N ASP A 250 6.33 11.74 -19.86
CA ASP A 250 5.35 12.08 -18.84
C ASP A 250 4.11 11.19 -18.97
N LEU A 251 3.26 11.20 -17.95
CA LEU A 251 1.97 10.54 -17.94
C LEU A 251 0.83 11.50 -17.59
N SER A 252 -0.38 11.03 -17.82
CA SER A 252 -1.56 11.64 -17.25
C SER A 252 -2.56 10.58 -16.81
N ARG A 253 -3.22 10.86 -15.68
CA ARG A 253 -4.39 10.11 -15.24
C ARG A 253 -5.54 11.08 -14.99
N ILE A 254 -6.60 10.95 -15.79
CA ILE A 254 -7.84 11.73 -15.66
C ILE A 254 -8.99 10.76 -15.43
N GLY A 255 -9.47 10.68 -14.20
CA GLY A 255 -10.46 9.67 -13.80
C GLY A 255 -9.92 8.24 -13.96
N ASP A 256 -10.57 7.47 -14.82
CA ASP A 256 -10.19 6.10 -15.17
C ASP A 256 -9.34 6.01 -16.45
N ASN A 257 -9.06 7.13 -17.10
CA ASN A 257 -8.21 7.18 -18.28
C ASN A 257 -6.76 7.40 -17.88
N VAL A 258 -5.86 6.55 -18.38
CA VAL A 258 -4.42 6.61 -18.14
C VAL A 258 -3.73 6.63 -19.50
N GLY A 259 -2.77 7.53 -19.67
CA GLY A 259 -1.93 7.55 -20.86
C GLY A 259 -0.55 8.10 -20.53
N PHE A 260 0.40 7.86 -21.42
CA PHE A 260 1.74 8.43 -21.35
C PHE A 260 2.17 8.96 -22.70
N SER A 261 3.13 9.87 -22.66
CA SER A 261 3.76 10.45 -23.85
C SER A 261 5.28 10.31 -23.79
N VAL A 262 5.89 10.27 -24.97
CA VAL A 262 7.35 10.31 -25.13
C VAL A 262 7.68 11.29 -26.27
N CYS A 263 8.44 12.33 -25.94
CA CYS A 263 8.81 13.41 -26.85
C CYS A 263 10.32 13.36 -27.10
N PHE A 264 10.73 13.12 -28.35
CA PHE A 264 12.13 13.08 -28.75
C PHE A 264 12.52 14.39 -29.45
N PHE A 265 13.67 14.94 -29.09
CA PHE A 265 14.24 16.13 -29.69
C PHE A 265 15.60 15.81 -30.29
N GLU A 266 15.76 16.15 -31.57
CA GLU A 266 17.03 16.12 -32.29
C GLU A 266 17.48 17.56 -32.52
N ARG A 267 18.59 17.98 -31.90
CA ARG A 267 19.11 19.36 -32.06
C ARG A 267 18.02 20.43 -31.86
N ASN A 268 17.22 20.31 -30.79
CA ASN A 268 16.06 21.15 -30.44
C ASN A 268 14.85 21.08 -31.39
N SER A 269 14.86 20.20 -32.38
CA SER A 269 13.72 19.95 -33.26
C SER A 269 12.91 18.76 -32.74
N LEU A 270 11.62 18.98 -32.51
CA LEU A 270 10.70 17.96 -32.00
C LEU A 270 10.36 16.95 -33.10
N LEU A 271 10.63 15.66 -32.84
CA LEU A 271 10.17 14.54 -33.65
C LEU A 271 8.69 14.24 -33.39
N PRO A 272 8.01 13.43 -34.23
CA PRO A 272 6.64 13.01 -33.97
C PRO A 272 6.47 12.44 -32.56
N VAL A 273 5.50 12.98 -31.82
CA VAL A 273 5.28 12.62 -30.41
C VAL A 273 4.56 11.28 -30.33
N PHE A 274 5.06 10.41 -29.46
CA PHE A 274 4.43 9.13 -29.18
C PHE A 274 3.46 9.29 -28.02
N CYS A 275 2.18 8.93 -28.25
CA CYS A 275 1.10 9.04 -27.28
C CYS A 275 0.37 7.71 -27.18
N TYR A 276 0.44 7.06 -26.02
CA TYR A 276 -0.18 5.75 -25.80
C TYR A 276 -1.20 5.80 -24.67
N LYS A 277 -2.32 5.14 -24.90
CA LYS A 277 -3.36 4.91 -23.91
C LYS A 277 -3.13 3.57 -23.22
N MET A 278 -3.22 3.59 -21.89
CA MET A 278 -3.11 2.39 -21.05
C MET A 278 -4.47 1.99 -20.49
N ASN A 279 -4.56 0.79 -19.93
CA ASN A 279 -5.78 0.33 -19.30
C ASN A 279 -6.10 1.14 -18.04
N SER A 280 -7.38 1.24 -17.70
CA SER A 280 -7.86 2.04 -16.57
C SER A 280 -7.34 1.60 -15.20
N PHE A 281 -6.96 0.33 -15.09
CA PHE A 281 -6.36 -0.26 -13.88
C PHE A 281 -4.85 -0.01 -13.76
N ASN A 282 -4.18 0.52 -14.79
CA ASN A 282 -2.76 0.87 -14.69
C ASN A 282 -2.56 2.05 -13.73
N SER A 283 -1.57 1.94 -12.86
CA SER A 283 -1.19 3.03 -11.96
C SER A 283 -0.38 4.09 -12.69
N VAL A 284 -0.38 5.31 -12.14
CA VAL A 284 0.55 6.40 -12.51
C VAL A 284 1.98 5.86 -12.59
N PHE A 285 2.44 5.17 -11.54
CA PHE A 285 3.77 4.56 -11.50
C PHE A 285 4.07 3.60 -12.68
N GLN A 286 3.10 2.81 -13.13
CA GLN A 286 3.28 1.92 -14.28
C GLN A 286 3.38 2.70 -15.60
N ALA A 287 2.61 3.78 -15.76
CA ALA A 287 2.66 4.59 -16.97
C ALA A 287 3.99 5.33 -17.12
N GLU A 288 4.54 5.88 -16.02
CA GLU A 288 5.90 6.47 -16.02
C GLU A 288 6.96 5.49 -16.50
N LEU A 289 6.94 4.28 -15.93
CA LEU A 289 7.90 3.25 -16.25
C LEU A 289 7.70 2.73 -17.69
N ALA A 290 6.47 2.68 -18.19
CA ALA A 290 6.19 2.34 -19.58
C ALA A 290 6.78 3.37 -20.54
N ALA A 291 6.69 4.67 -20.22
CA ALA A 291 7.31 5.73 -21.02
C ALA A 291 8.84 5.61 -21.06
N ILE A 292 9.47 5.35 -19.91
CA ILE A 292 10.92 5.11 -19.83
C ILE A 292 11.30 3.83 -20.61
N ASN A 293 10.52 2.77 -20.48
CA ASN A 293 10.76 1.51 -21.19
C ASN A 293 10.66 1.67 -22.71
N PHE A 294 9.68 2.46 -23.17
CA PHE A 294 9.51 2.79 -24.57
C PHE A 294 10.73 3.54 -25.11
N ALA A 295 11.21 4.56 -24.39
CA ALA A 295 12.40 5.30 -24.77
C ALA A 295 13.64 4.37 -24.87
N ALA A 296 13.81 3.46 -23.92
CA ALA A 296 14.90 2.49 -23.93
C ALA A 296 14.83 1.53 -25.14
N GLY A 297 13.63 1.00 -25.44
CA GLY A 297 13.42 0.16 -26.62
C GLY A 297 13.70 0.92 -27.93
N TRP A 298 13.22 2.16 -28.03
CA TRP A 298 13.46 3.02 -29.20
C TRP A 298 14.95 3.27 -29.45
N ALA A 299 15.73 3.50 -28.39
CA ALA A 299 17.18 3.67 -28.47
C ALA A 299 17.89 2.40 -28.92
N LEU A 300 17.49 1.24 -28.40
CA LEU A 300 18.02 -0.07 -28.80
C LEU A 300 17.77 -0.40 -30.26
N GLU A 301 16.54 -0.17 -30.75
CA GLU A 301 16.17 -0.44 -32.13
C GLU A 301 17.00 0.37 -33.14
N ARG A 302 17.34 1.61 -32.79
CA ARG A 302 18.07 2.55 -33.65
C ARG A 302 19.57 2.60 -33.38
N ASN A 303 20.00 1.97 -32.29
CA ASN A 303 21.38 2.02 -31.79
C ASN A 303 21.90 3.47 -31.63
N VAL A 304 21.11 4.31 -30.98
CA VAL A 304 21.40 5.74 -30.76
C VAL A 304 21.46 6.06 -29.27
N LYS A 305 22.26 7.06 -28.90
CA LYS A 305 22.36 7.52 -27.51
C LYS A 305 21.26 8.52 -27.20
N ILE A 306 20.50 8.26 -26.15
CA ILE A 306 19.42 9.13 -25.70
C ILE A 306 19.62 9.57 -24.26
N LYS A 307 19.17 10.79 -23.97
CA LYS A 307 19.11 11.33 -22.61
C LYS A 307 17.66 11.52 -22.20
N VAL A 308 17.18 10.63 -21.33
CA VAL A 308 15.79 10.60 -20.86
C VAL A 308 15.64 11.46 -19.60
N PHE A 309 14.76 12.45 -19.68
CA PHE A 309 14.32 13.30 -18.59
C PHE A 309 12.93 12.86 -18.13
N SER A 310 12.82 12.45 -16.86
CA SER A 310 11.56 12.08 -16.22
C SER A 310 11.43 12.80 -14.89
N ASP A 311 10.23 13.27 -14.55
CA ASP A 311 9.95 13.88 -13.26
C ASP A 311 9.51 12.87 -12.18
N SER A 312 9.31 11.61 -12.55
CA SER A 312 8.98 10.55 -11.61
C SER A 312 10.20 10.00 -10.88
N LYS A 313 10.51 10.68 -9.77
CA LYS A 313 11.51 10.21 -8.80
C LYS A 313 11.25 8.77 -8.35
N SER A 314 9.97 8.41 -8.17
CA SER A 314 9.57 7.07 -7.73
C SER A 314 9.93 5.97 -8.74
N SER A 315 9.78 6.23 -10.03
CA SER A 315 10.14 5.30 -11.11
C SER A 315 11.65 5.10 -11.17
N ILE A 316 12.41 6.21 -11.09
CA ILE A 316 13.88 6.18 -11.11
C ILE A 316 14.42 5.42 -9.87
N GLU A 317 13.88 5.67 -8.68
CA GLU A 317 14.26 4.94 -7.47
C GLU A 317 13.91 3.45 -7.55
N ALA A 318 12.79 3.10 -8.17
CA ALA A 318 12.40 1.70 -8.38
C ALA A 318 13.37 0.98 -9.33
N ILE A 319 13.76 1.61 -10.45
CA ILE A 319 14.75 1.05 -11.39
C ILE A 319 16.11 0.84 -10.68
N ARG A 320 16.53 1.78 -9.84
CA ARG A 320 17.80 1.67 -9.09
C ARG A 320 17.75 0.67 -7.92
N SER A 321 16.56 0.33 -7.44
CA SER A 321 16.41 -0.56 -6.29
C SER A 321 16.80 -2.02 -6.62
N PRO A 322 17.64 -2.66 -5.77
CA PRO A 322 17.96 -4.08 -5.93
C PRO A 322 16.86 -5.02 -5.41
N LYS A 323 15.84 -4.49 -4.70
CA LYS A 323 14.79 -5.27 -4.02
C LYS A 323 13.44 -5.18 -4.74
N VAL A 324 13.46 -5.15 -6.06
CA VAL A 324 12.26 -5.05 -6.90
C VAL A 324 11.61 -6.40 -7.08
N LYS A 325 10.32 -6.46 -6.79
CA LYS A 325 9.52 -7.70 -6.77
C LYS A 325 8.52 -7.80 -7.94
N SER A 326 8.35 -6.72 -8.68
CA SER A 326 7.40 -6.58 -9.78
C SER A 326 8.01 -7.12 -11.07
N ASN A 327 7.34 -8.04 -11.77
CA ASN A 327 7.78 -8.53 -13.07
C ASN A 327 7.84 -7.40 -14.10
N PHE A 328 6.84 -6.52 -14.11
CA PHE A 328 6.83 -5.34 -14.95
C PHE A 328 8.06 -4.45 -14.73
N VAL A 329 8.40 -4.11 -13.48
CA VAL A 329 9.60 -3.30 -13.22
C VAL A 329 10.86 -4.08 -13.61
N LEU A 330 10.88 -5.41 -13.43
CA LEU A 330 12.01 -6.24 -13.84
C LEU A 330 12.18 -6.31 -15.35
N SER A 331 11.10 -6.35 -16.14
CA SER A 331 11.20 -6.32 -17.61
C SER A 331 11.72 -4.97 -18.11
N VAL A 332 11.28 -3.86 -17.51
CA VAL A 332 11.84 -2.53 -17.79
C VAL A 332 13.32 -2.48 -17.45
N LYS A 333 13.72 -3.10 -16.33
CA LYS A 333 15.14 -3.22 -15.96
C LYS A 333 15.92 -4.06 -16.96
N ASP A 334 15.41 -5.21 -17.39
CA ASP A 334 16.09 -6.03 -18.40
C ASP A 334 16.31 -5.24 -19.70
N ASN A 335 15.31 -4.47 -20.14
CA ASN A 335 15.43 -3.63 -21.33
C ASN A 335 16.46 -2.50 -21.16
N LEU A 336 16.41 -1.78 -20.03
CA LEU A 336 17.40 -0.74 -19.69
C LEU A 336 18.81 -1.31 -19.52
N TYR A 337 18.95 -2.54 -19.03
CA TYR A 337 20.25 -3.21 -18.93
C TYR A 337 20.83 -3.51 -20.31
N ASN A 338 19.99 -3.92 -21.27
CA ASN A 338 20.41 -4.09 -22.66
C ASN A 338 20.78 -2.74 -23.29
N ALA A 339 20.06 -1.66 -22.93
CA ALA A 339 20.29 -0.30 -23.41
C ALA A 339 21.28 0.52 -22.57
N LYS A 340 22.05 -0.12 -21.67
CA LYS A 340 22.83 0.57 -20.63
C LYS A 340 23.84 1.59 -21.16
N ASP A 341 24.39 1.34 -22.35
CA ASP A 341 25.39 2.19 -23.00
C ASP A 341 24.74 3.23 -23.94
N LEU A 342 23.41 3.17 -24.11
CA LEU A 342 22.61 4.01 -25.00
C LEU A 342 21.66 4.95 -24.24
N VAL A 343 21.35 4.68 -22.97
CA VAL A 343 20.31 5.42 -22.22
C VAL A 343 20.88 6.04 -20.95
N SER A 344 20.85 7.37 -20.89
CA SER A 344 21.08 8.13 -19.66
C SER A 344 19.74 8.55 -19.07
N LEU A 345 19.52 8.30 -17.78
CA LEU A 345 18.26 8.63 -17.09
C LEU A 345 18.47 9.74 -16.04
N VAL A 346 17.78 10.87 -16.23
CA VAL A 346 17.92 12.09 -15.42
C VAL A 346 16.56 12.45 -14.80
N TRP A 347 16.57 12.74 -13.49
CA TRP A 347 15.40 13.26 -12.82
C TRP A 347 15.29 14.77 -13.02
N VAL A 348 14.10 15.25 -13.39
CA VAL A 348 13.77 16.68 -13.47
C VAL A 348 12.63 17.03 -12.52
N LYS A 349 12.54 18.30 -12.13
CA LYS A 349 11.46 18.76 -11.24
C LYS A 349 10.21 19.04 -12.08
N ALA A 350 9.09 18.42 -11.71
CA ALA A 350 7.78 18.71 -12.29
C ALA A 350 7.40 20.20 -12.13
N HIS A 351 6.74 20.76 -13.16
CA HIS A 351 6.22 22.14 -13.19
C HIS A 351 7.26 23.22 -12.84
N ALA A 352 8.50 23.05 -13.31
CA ALA A 352 9.61 23.96 -13.06
C ALA A 352 9.97 24.84 -14.27
N GLY A 353 9.11 24.95 -15.28
CA GLY A 353 9.38 25.77 -16.47
C GLY A 353 10.28 25.10 -17.51
N ASN A 354 10.45 23.77 -17.48
CA ASN A 354 11.18 23.05 -18.53
C ASN A 354 10.24 22.82 -19.73
N PRO A 355 10.50 23.44 -20.91
CA PRO A 355 9.59 23.35 -22.05
C PRO A 355 9.36 21.92 -22.55
N GLY A 356 10.39 21.06 -22.52
CA GLY A 356 10.26 19.66 -22.93
C GLY A 356 9.38 18.84 -21.99
N ASN A 357 9.51 19.05 -20.69
CA ASN A 357 8.66 18.39 -19.68
C ASN A 357 7.20 18.88 -19.77
N GLU A 358 6.99 20.17 -19.95
CA GLU A 358 5.64 20.75 -20.10
C GLU A 358 4.94 20.27 -21.37
N LEU A 359 5.70 20.08 -22.45
CA LEU A 359 5.20 19.52 -23.69
C LEU A 359 4.83 18.03 -23.53
N ALA A 360 5.66 17.25 -22.84
CA ALA A 360 5.33 15.87 -22.50
C ALA A 360 4.06 15.76 -21.63
N ASP A 361 3.91 16.59 -20.59
CA ASP A 361 2.69 16.67 -19.75
C ASP A 361 1.45 16.95 -20.59
N HIS A 362 1.53 17.94 -21.47
CA HIS A 362 0.45 18.31 -22.38
C HIS A 362 0.02 17.12 -23.26
N PHE A 363 0.98 16.44 -23.89
CA PHE A 363 0.68 15.28 -24.73
C PHE A 363 0.20 14.08 -23.93
N ALA A 364 0.66 13.89 -22.69
CA ALA A 364 0.19 12.80 -21.85
C ALA A 364 -1.29 12.97 -21.47
N LYS A 365 -1.74 14.22 -21.22
CA LYS A 365 -3.16 14.55 -21.04
C LYS A 365 -3.98 14.18 -22.27
N ILE A 366 -3.49 14.46 -23.47
CA ILE A 366 -4.13 14.04 -24.73
C ILE A 366 -4.15 12.52 -24.85
N ALA A 367 -3.02 11.85 -24.57
CA ALA A 367 -2.87 10.40 -24.65
C ALA A 367 -3.86 9.65 -23.75
N SER A 368 -4.18 10.19 -22.57
CA SER A 368 -5.17 9.59 -21.67
C SER A 368 -6.56 9.46 -22.33
N SER A 369 -6.95 10.41 -23.20
CA SER A 369 -8.24 10.40 -23.88
C SER A 369 -8.17 9.68 -25.24
N CYS A 370 -7.18 10.05 -26.06
CA CYS A 370 -7.12 9.76 -27.49
C CYS A 370 -5.80 9.11 -27.94
N GLY A 371 -4.98 8.60 -27.02
CA GLY A 371 -3.74 7.89 -27.37
C GLY A 371 -4.01 6.60 -28.13
N ALA A 372 -3.03 6.12 -28.89
CA ALA A 372 -3.11 4.81 -29.52
C ALA A 372 -3.18 3.73 -28.43
N ASP A 373 -4.06 2.73 -28.61
CA ASP A 373 -4.13 1.61 -27.68
C ASP A 373 -2.80 0.84 -27.72
N MET A 374 -2.18 0.71 -26.56
CA MET A 374 -0.94 -0.05 -26.44
C MET A 374 -1.27 -1.54 -26.53
N THR A 375 -1.00 -2.17 -27.67
CA THR A 375 -1.07 -3.63 -27.78
C THR A 375 0.01 -4.26 -26.91
N CYS A 376 -0.32 -5.36 -26.23
CA CYS A 376 0.58 -6.10 -25.31
C CYS A 376 1.95 -6.50 -25.89
N SER A 377 2.19 -6.32 -27.19
CA SER A 377 3.44 -6.65 -27.88
C SER A 377 4.63 -5.72 -27.53
N LEU A 378 4.40 -4.60 -26.85
CA LEU A 378 5.49 -3.75 -26.32
C LEU A 378 5.97 -4.17 -24.91
N PHE A 379 5.39 -5.24 -24.34
CA PHE A 379 5.70 -5.77 -23.00
C PHE A 379 6.34 -7.16 -22.97
N LEU A 380 6.54 -7.79 -24.13
CA LEU A 380 7.25 -9.07 -24.30
C LEU A 380 8.46 -8.84 -25.20
#